data_AF-A0A7C3F4D0-F1
#
_entry.id   AF-A0A7C3F4D0-F1
#
_cell.length_a   1.000
_cell.length_b   1.000
_cell.length_c   1.000
_cell.angle_alpha   90.00
_cell.angle_beta   90.00
_cell.angle_gamma   90.00
#
_symmetry.space_group_name_H-M   'P 1'
#
loop_
_entity.id
_entity.type
_entity.pdbx_description
1 polymer ?
#
loop_
_entity_poly.entity_id
_entity_poly.type
_entity_poly.pdbx_seq_one_letter_code
_entity_poly.pdbx_strand_id
1 'polypeptide(L)'
;MANKQAPRNVRSTSARSSLMIAFSLMVVGLVGVVAASIYSDFILLFAFVEVTSVSMFFILILSLIPAYFPDKMNVESIFYCGLGKEPYMSSDRVYRPNVPLLNTAYDHDWDRYYDAKSVKVEKK
;
A
#
# COMPACT_ATOMS: atom_id res chain seq x y z
N MET A 1 -3.81 27.04 -24.33
CA MET A 1 -2.60 26.22 -24.11
C MET A 1 -2.64 25.72 -22.66
N ALA A 2 -3.21 24.53 -22.44
CA ALA A 2 -3.36 23.98 -21.09
C ALA A 2 -2.11 23.18 -20.72
N ASN A 3 -1.40 23.65 -19.69
CA ASN A 3 -0.21 23.02 -19.13
C ASN A 3 -0.61 21.70 -18.46
N LYS A 4 -0.37 20.56 -19.13
CA LYS A 4 -0.51 19.22 -18.56
C LYS A 4 0.58 19.03 -17.50
N GLN A 5 0.25 19.33 -16.24
CA GLN A 5 1.07 18.91 -15.12
C GLN A 5 1.00 17.39 -15.00
N ALA A 6 2.12 16.73 -15.34
CA ALA A 6 2.32 15.31 -15.12
C ALA A 6 2.22 14.97 -13.62
N PRO A 7 1.59 13.83 -13.23
CA PRO A 7 1.51 13.45 -11.83
C PRO A 7 2.91 13.17 -11.28
N ARG A 8 3.35 13.97 -10.28
CA ARG A 8 4.63 13.79 -9.59
C ARG A 8 4.68 12.44 -8.88
N ASN A 9 5.40 11.50 -9.47
CA ASN A 9 5.76 10.19 -8.93
C ASN A 9 6.88 10.27 -7.85
N VAL A 10 6.76 11.23 -6.91
CA VAL A 10 7.82 11.52 -5.91
C VAL A 10 7.47 10.96 -4.52
N ARG A 11 6.20 10.61 -4.26
CA ARG A 11 5.75 10.09 -2.95
C ARG A 11 6.08 8.61 -2.71
N SER A 12 6.16 7.79 -3.75
CA SER A 12 6.34 6.34 -3.62
C SER A 12 7.76 5.95 -3.17
N THR A 13 8.79 6.65 -3.65
CA THR A 13 10.20 6.31 -3.37
C THR A 13 10.56 6.56 -1.92
N SER A 14 10.09 7.66 -1.32
CA SER A 14 10.39 8.01 0.08
C SER A 14 9.82 6.99 1.07
N ALA A 15 8.56 6.56 0.88
CA ALA A 15 7.91 5.59 1.76
C ALA A 15 8.57 4.19 1.69
N ARG A 16 9.00 3.78 0.49
CA ARG A 16 9.74 2.54 0.29
C ARG A 16 11.10 2.59 1.00
N SER A 17 11.82 3.70 0.88
CA SER A 17 13.10 3.91 1.56
C SER A 17 12.93 3.91 3.08
N SER A 18 11.93 4.62 3.62
CA SER A 18 11.69 4.64 5.06
C SER A 18 11.30 3.26 5.61
N LEU A 19 10.55 2.48 4.83
CA LEU A 19 10.21 1.11 5.21
C LEU A 19 11.43 0.19 5.21
N MET A 20 12.31 0.29 4.21
CA MET A 20 13.55 -0.50 4.19
C MET A 20 14.45 -0.16 5.39
N ILE A 21 14.55 1.12 5.74
CA ILE A 21 15.31 1.54 6.93
C ILE A 21 14.69 0.95 8.19
N ALA A 22 13.38 1.09 8.37
CA ALA A 22 12.69 0.54 9.54
C ALA A 22 12.81 -0.98 9.65
N PHE A 23 12.73 -1.68 8.52
CA PHE A 23 12.92 -3.13 8.47
C PHE A 23 14.36 -3.52 8.84
N SER A 24 15.36 -2.77 8.34
CA SER A 24 16.77 -3.02 8.71
C SER A 24 17.01 -2.82 10.21
N LEU A 25 16.43 -1.78 10.82
CA LEU A 25 16.50 -1.52 12.26
C LEU A 25 15.81 -2.62 13.07
N MET A 26 14.68 -3.13 12.59
CA MET A 26 13.99 -4.26 13.20
C MET A 26 14.85 -5.53 13.19
N VAL A 27 15.51 -5.84 12.06
CA VAL A 27 16.41 -6.99 11.96
C VAL A 27 17.62 -6.84 12.89
N VAL A 28 18.24 -5.66 12.92
CA VAL A 28 19.35 -5.36 13.84
C VAL A 28 18.91 -5.49 15.30
N GLY A 29 17.72 -4.97 15.64
CA GLY A 29 17.12 -5.10 16.96
C GLY A 29 16.92 -6.55 17.37
N LEU A 30 16.34 -7.39 16.50
CA LEU A 30 16.14 -8.81 16.76
C LEU A 30 17.45 -9.57 16.97
N VAL A 31 18.45 -9.35 16.11
CA VAL A 31 19.78 -9.94 16.27
C VAL A 31 20.42 -9.48 17.57
N GLY A 32 20.25 -8.20 17.90
CA GLY A 32 20.71 -7.59 19.15
C GLY A 32 20.08 -8.23 20.39
N VAL A 33 18.77 -8.48 20.39
CA VAL A 33 18.08 -9.19 21.49
C VAL A 33 18.64 -10.59 21.68
N VAL A 34 18.85 -11.34 20.60
CA VAL A 34 19.44 -12.69 20.67
C VAL A 34 20.86 -12.64 21.24
N ALA A 35 21.70 -11.73 20.73
CA ALA A 35 23.06 -11.56 21.22
C ALA A 35 23.09 -11.16 22.70
N ALA A 36 22.30 -10.15 23.11
CA ALA A 36 22.23 -9.68 24.49
C ALA A 36 21.71 -10.78 25.44
N SER A 37 20.79 -11.62 24.98
CA SER A 37 20.30 -12.77 25.74
C SER A 37 21.39 -13.82 26.00
N ILE A 38 22.34 -14.00 25.08
CA ILE A 38 23.46 -14.93 25.26
C ILE A 38 24.43 -14.40 26.32
N TYR A 39 24.75 -13.11 26.27
CA TYR A 39 25.66 -12.47 27.22
C TYR A 39 25.01 -12.15 28.58
N SER A 40 23.70 -12.38 28.72
CA SER A 40 22.92 -12.10 29.94
C SER A 40 23.02 -10.63 30.40
N ASP A 41 23.20 -9.70 29.47
CA ASP A 41 23.22 -8.27 29.75
C ASP A 41 21.81 -7.69 29.62
N PHE A 42 21.17 -7.45 30.77
CA PHE A 42 19.80 -6.96 30.83
C PHE A 42 19.63 -5.55 30.27
N ILE A 43 20.61 -4.67 30.44
CA ILE A 43 20.53 -3.27 30.00
C ILE A 43 20.52 -3.25 28.48
N LEU A 44 21.42 -4.02 27.88
CA LEU A 44 21.59 -4.12 26.45
C LEU A 44 20.40 -4.85 25.79
N LEU A 45 19.81 -5.83 26.50
CA LEU A 45 18.58 -6.49 26.09
C LEU A 45 17.40 -5.52 26.04
N PHE A 46 17.18 -4.70 27.09
CA PHE A 46 16.12 -3.70 27.11
C PHE A 46 16.27 -2.68 25.98
N ALA A 47 17.50 -2.20 25.73
CA ALA A 47 17.76 -1.27 24.63
C ALA A 47 17.36 -1.84 23.27
N PHE A 48 17.70 -3.11 22.98
CA PHE A 48 17.32 -3.72 21.71
C PHE A 48 15.83 -4.06 21.60
N VAL A 49 15.19 -4.40 22.71
CA VAL A 49 13.72 -4.56 22.76
C VAL A 49 13.03 -3.24 22.42
N GLU A 50 13.49 -2.11 22.94
CA GLU A 50 12.95 -0.80 22.60
C GLU A 50 13.17 -0.43 21.12
N VAL A 51 14.36 -0.65 20.59
CA VAL A 51 14.64 -0.40 19.16
C VAL A 51 13.71 -1.24 18.27
N THR A 52 13.49 -2.50 18.64
CA THR A 52 12.61 -3.41 17.90
C THR A 52 11.15 -2.96 17.99
N SER A 53 10.68 -2.55 19.17
CA SER A 53 9.29 -2.11 19.37
C SER A 53 8.99 -0.81 18.63
N VAL A 54 9.90 0.18 18.68
CA VAL A 54 9.77 1.44 17.92
C VAL A 54 9.72 1.17 16.42
N SER A 55 10.60 0.29 15.92
CA SER A 55 10.60 -0.09 14.49
C SER A 55 9.30 -0.78 14.07
N MET A 56 8.78 -1.67 14.93
CA MET A 56 7.50 -2.35 14.69
C MET A 56 6.32 -1.36 14.63
N PHE A 57 6.22 -0.44 15.59
CA PHE A 57 5.17 0.58 15.58
C PHE A 57 5.27 1.49 14.35
N PHE A 58 6.48 1.86 13.93
CA PHE A 58 6.68 2.67 12.74
C PHE A 58 6.22 1.96 11.46
N ILE A 59 6.55 0.68 11.29
CA ILE A 59 6.08 -0.13 10.15
C ILE A 59 4.55 -0.23 10.17
N LEU A 60 3.96 -0.47 11.34
CA LEU A 60 2.50 -0.55 11.50
C LEU A 60 1.82 0.76 11.09
N ILE A 61 2.32 1.90 11.54
CA ILE A 61 1.79 3.23 11.17
C ILE A 61 1.92 3.47 9.66
N LEU A 62 3.08 3.15 9.06
CA LEU A 62 3.26 3.25 7.61
C LEU A 62 2.28 2.38 6.83
N SER A 63 1.90 1.21 7.37
CA SER A 63 0.87 0.36 6.78
C SER A 63 -0.55 0.88 7.01
N LEU A 64 -0.81 1.59 8.11
CA LEU A 64 -2.16 2.07 8.43
C LEU A 64 -2.54 3.34 7.66
N ILE A 65 -1.58 4.23 7.41
CA ILE A 65 -1.83 5.54 6.77
C ILE A 65 -2.54 5.42 5.40
N PRO A 66 -2.09 4.56 4.45
CA PRO A 66 -2.76 4.42 3.15
C PRO A 66 -4.18 3.86 3.27
N ALA A 67 -4.47 3.06 4.30
CA ALA A 67 -5.81 2.54 4.53
C ALA A 67 -6.79 3.62 5.00
N TYR A 68 -6.30 4.64 5.72
CA TYR A 68 -7.14 5.74 6.23
C TYR A 68 -7.41 6.85 5.22
N PHE A 69 -6.52 7.03 4.23
CA PHE A 69 -6.63 8.08 3.22
C PHE A 69 -6.78 7.48 1.82
N PRO A 70 -8.01 7.15 1.39
CA PRO A 70 -8.26 6.60 0.06
C PRO A 70 -8.00 7.64 -1.03
N ASP A 71 -7.49 7.18 -2.17
CA ASP A 71 -7.18 8.04 -3.31
C ASP A 71 -8.45 8.36 -4.12
N LYS A 72 -8.51 9.57 -4.70
CA LYS A 72 -9.55 9.94 -5.66
C LYS A 72 -9.30 9.24 -7.00
N MET A 73 -10.35 8.69 -7.60
CA MET A 73 -10.31 8.04 -8.92
C MET A 73 -10.97 8.90 -9.99
N ASN A 74 -10.46 8.85 -11.21
CA ASN A 74 -11.18 9.38 -12.36
C ASN A 74 -12.25 8.37 -12.79
N VAL A 75 -13.53 8.77 -12.79
CA VAL A 75 -14.67 7.90 -13.17
C VAL A 75 -14.56 7.41 -14.61
N GLU A 76 -13.82 8.14 -15.45
CA GLU A 76 -13.61 7.77 -16.86
C GLU A 76 -12.80 6.49 -17.07
N SER A 77 -12.06 6.03 -16.06
CA SER A 77 -11.28 4.80 -16.13
C SER A 77 -11.99 3.57 -15.54
N ILE A 78 -13.26 3.69 -15.13
CA ILE A 78 -14.00 2.58 -14.53
C ILE A 78 -14.88 1.94 -15.61
N PHE A 79 -14.70 0.63 -15.84
CA PHE A 79 -15.50 -0.15 -16.78
C PHE A 79 -16.78 -0.63 -16.08
N TYR A 80 -17.92 0.00 -16.35
CA TYR A 80 -19.23 -0.34 -15.75
C TYR A 80 -19.92 -1.54 -16.43
N CYS A 81 -19.16 -2.59 -16.79
CA CYS A 81 -19.69 -3.83 -17.38
C CYS A 81 -20.80 -3.63 -18.45
N GLY A 82 -20.68 -2.63 -19.32
CA GLY A 82 -21.62 -2.39 -20.41
C GLY A 82 -22.96 -1.75 -20.04
N LEU A 83 -23.22 -1.45 -18.76
CA LEU A 83 -24.27 -0.49 -18.38
C LEU A 83 -23.73 0.90 -18.71
N GLY A 84 -24.40 1.59 -19.65
CA GLY A 84 -23.98 2.90 -20.13
C GLY A 84 -23.64 3.83 -18.96
N LYS A 85 -22.46 4.46 -19.03
CA LYS A 85 -21.90 5.41 -18.07
C LYS A 85 -23.01 6.25 -17.43
N GLU A 86 -23.32 5.98 -16.18
CA GLU A 86 -24.39 6.68 -15.48
C GLU A 86 -23.99 8.15 -15.28
N PRO A 87 -24.79 9.12 -15.77
CA PRO A 87 -24.44 10.55 -15.74
C PRO A 87 -24.42 11.17 -14.34
N TYR A 88 -24.61 10.37 -13.29
CA TYR A 88 -24.75 10.82 -11.90
C TYR A 88 -23.47 10.68 -11.06
N MET A 89 -22.46 9.95 -11.54
CA MET A 89 -21.19 9.83 -10.82
C MET A 89 -20.21 10.90 -11.28
N SER A 90 -19.93 11.88 -10.40
CA SER A 90 -18.85 12.84 -10.62
C SER A 90 -17.51 12.30 -10.10
N SER A 91 -16.43 12.63 -10.79
CA SER A 91 -15.03 12.30 -10.45
C SER A 91 -14.60 12.75 -9.06
N ASP A 92 -15.35 13.67 -8.47
CA ASP A 92 -15.04 14.24 -7.17
C ASP A 92 -15.51 13.36 -6.00
N ARG A 93 -16.35 12.34 -6.28
CA ARG A 93 -17.01 11.53 -5.25
C ARG A 93 -16.56 10.07 -5.19
N VAL A 94 -15.77 9.61 -6.15
CA VAL A 94 -15.34 8.21 -6.23
C VAL A 94 -13.95 8.04 -5.62
N TYR A 95 -13.90 7.30 -4.52
CA TYR A 95 -12.67 6.98 -3.80
C TYR A 95 -12.34 5.50 -3.99
N ARG A 96 -11.05 5.18 -4.13
CA ARG A 96 -10.55 3.81 -4.14
C ARG A 96 -9.79 3.49 -2.84
N PRO A 97 -9.96 2.29 -2.28
CA PRO A 97 -9.06 1.84 -1.23
C PRO A 97 -7.64 1.72 -1.80
N ASN A 98 -6.66 2.34 -1.13
CA ASN A 98 -5.25 2.19 -1.47
C ASN A 98 -4.72 0.95 -0.74
N VAL A 99 -4.05 0.03 -1.46
CA VAL A 99 -3.40 -1.10 -0.80
C VAL A 99 -2.19 -0.58 -0.02
N PRO A 100 -2.15 -0.78 1.31
CA PRO A 100 -1.03 -0.33 2.09
C PRO A 100 0.26 -1.05 1.66
N LEU A 101 1.40 -0.36 1.82
CA LEU A 101 2.77 -0.79 1.47
C LEU A 101 3.13 -0.78 -0.03
N LEU A 102 2.22 -1.12 -0.93
CA LEU A 102 2.50 -1.09 -2.36
C LEU A 102 2.29 0.31 -2.97
N ASN A 103 1.42 1.13 -2.37
CA ASN A 103 0.93 2.40 -2.95
C ASN A 103 0.58 2.25 -4.44
N THR A 104 0.16 1.05 -4.82
CA THR A 104 -0.36 0.76 -6.15
C THR A 104 -1.84 0.99 -6.08
N ALA A 105 -2.37 1.67 -7.08
CA ALA A 105 -3.79 1.58 -7.33
C ALA A 105 -4.17 0.09 -7.45
N TYR A 106 -5.35 -0.29 -6.98
CA TYR A 106 -6.05 -1.43 -7.56
C TYR A 106 -6.26 -1.08 -9.04
N ASP A 107 -5.30 -1.46 -9.89
CA ASP A 107 -5.30 -1.23 -11.34
C ASP A 107 -5.75 -2.50 -12.09
N HIS A 108 -6.19 -2.27 -13.31
CA HIS A 108 -6.83 -3.07 -14.37
C HIS A 108 -6.53 -4.56 -14.56
N ASP A 109 -5.68 -5.21 -13.77
CA ASP A 109 -5.32 -6.63 -14.00
C ASP A 109 -6.42 -7.63 -13.52
N TRP A 110 -7.65 -7.15 -13.30
CA TRP A 110 -8.83 -8.02 -13.17
C TRP A 110 -9.16 -8.75 -14.47
N ASP A 111 -8.73 -8.22 -15.62
CA ASP A 111 -8.88 -8.86 -16.93
C ASP A 111 -8.09 -10.18 -17.02
N ARG A 112 -7.06 -10.38 -16.18
CA ARG A 112 -6.37 -11.67 -16.05
C ARG A 112 -7.17 -12.72 -15.29
N TYR A 113 -8.05 -12.30 -14.38
CA TYR A 113 -8.89 -13.20 -13.59
C TYR A 113 -10.20 -13.56 -14.31
N TYR A 114 -10.57 -12.79 -15.34
CA TYR A 114 -11.73 -13.06 -16.18
C TYR A 114 -11.31 -13.82 -17.44
N ASP A 115 -11.39 -15.16 -17.41
CA ASP A 115 -11.27 -15.93 -18.64
C ASP A 115 -12.54 -15.71 -19.48
N ALA A 116 -12.46 -14.82 -20.46
CA ALA A 116 -13.56 -14.54 -21.40
C ALA A 116 -14.10 -15.81 -22.09
N LYS A 117 -13.32 -16.90 -22.13
CA LYS A 117 -13.74 -18.20 -22.68
C LYS A 117 -14.58 -19.02 -21.72
N SER A 118 -14.54 -18.73 -20.42
CA SER A 118 -15.32 -19.44 -19.39
C SER A 118 -16.76 -18.94 -19.27
N VAL A 119 -17.03 -17.73 -19.77
CA VAL A 119 -18.37 -17.11 -19.70
C VAL A 119 -19.21 -17.59 -20.88
N LYS A 120 -19.89 -18.73 -20.72
CA LYS A 120 -20.92 -19.17 -21.66
C LYS A 120 -22.18 -18.33 -21.44
N VAL A 121 -22.40 -17.34 -22.30
CA VAL A 121 -23.69 -16.67 -22.39
C VAL A 121 -24.64 -17.60 -23.15
N GLU A 122 -25.63 -18.18 -22.47
CA GLU A 122 -26.69 -18.90 -23.16
C GLU A 122 -27.47 -17.90 -24.02
N LYS A 123 -27.44 -18.11 -25.34
CA LYS A 123 -28.26 -17.35 -26.28
C LYS A 123 -29.69 -17.85 -26.15
N LYS A 124 -30.57 -16.98 -25.66
CA LYS A 124 -32.02 -17.20 -25.64
C LYS A 124 -32.66 -16.64 -26.90
#